data_AF-A0A537R2I3-F1
#
_entry.id   AF-A0A537R2I3-F1
#
_cell.length_a   1.000
_cell.length_b   1.000
_cell.length_c   1.000
_cell.angle_alpha   90.00
_cell.angle_beta   90.00
_cell.angle_gamma   90.00
#
_symmetry.space_group_name_H-M   'P 1'
#
loop_
_entity.id
_entity.type
_entity.pdbx_description
1 polymer ?
#
loop_
_entity_poly.entity_id
_entity_poly.type
_entity_poly.pdbx_seq_one_letter_code
_entity_poly.pdbx_strand_id
1 'polypeptide(L)'
;SVFWCGSSKFSNEAAYLHRKFMAMWGSNNGDHQARICHSTTVAGVASTFGYGAMTNSFNDIHNSKVMFLLGGNPAEAHPVSMLHLLHAKESGAKLIVVDPRFTRTAAHADEYVRIRSGTDVAFLWGVLHEILANGWEDKDYIAKRVWRFDDVRKEVEPWTAEETERVTGVPADQVRKVAKMVSDLRPGTLIWCMGLTQSSIGINKVRAACIVQLALGNIGKSGGGANIFRGHDNVQGATDIGSNSDTLPAYYGLSAAAWQHWAGVWGVDYKWLLSRFASKELMEREGITISRWHDGVLEPQGIAAQPNPLRAMIYWGHSPNSQSRGPDLKKAMEKLELLVVIDPVPTATAVIGERKDNTYMLPAGSTMECAGSVTNSQRALQWRDKVINPIFEAKSDYEIAYLFAKKFGFADELTKNIKVENNEPVAEDILREINRGSWSIGYTGQSPERLKLHMQHQDKFHTTSCIGLSDPVKGEYYGLPWPCWGTPEMKHPGTPLLYDESKPVAQGGLSFR
;
A
#
# COMPACT_ATOMS: atom_id res chain seq x y z
N SER A 1 5.85 13.63 24.40
CA SER A 1 5.60 13.34 22.98
C SER A 1 5.71 11.84 22.77
N VAL A 2 4.77 11.23 22.05
CA VAL A 2 4.66 9.77 21.86
C VAL A 2 4.63 9.46 20.36
N PHE A 3 5.35 8.43 19.95
CA PHE A 3 5.23 7.84 18.62
C PHE A 3 4.40 6.55 18.70
N TRP A 4 3.31 6.50 17.95
CA TRP A 4 2.40 5.35 17.88
C TRP A 4 2.69 4.56 16.59
N CYS A 5 3.52 3.53 16.67
CA CYS A 5 3.83 2.69 15.52
C CYS A 5 2.77 1.61 15.36
N GLY A 6 2.01 1.69 14.27
CA GLY A 6 1.01 0.70 13.91
C GLY A 6 1.57 -0.41 13.02
N SER A 7 0.66 -1.24 12.50
CA SER A 7 1.04 -2.42 11.73
C SER A 7 0.28 -2.59 10.42
N SER A 8 0.97 -3.12 9.41
CA SER A 8 0.42 -3.71 8.18
C SER A 8 -0.10 -5.13 8.40
N LYS A 9 0.00 -5.66 9.63
CA LYS A 9 -0.62 -6.92 10.09
C LYS A 9 -1.99 -6.71 10.72
N PHE A 10 -2.32 -5.47 11.08
CA PHE A 10 -3.66 -5.11 11.49
C PHE A 10 -4.67 -5.45 10.39
N SER A 11 -5.89 -5.78 10.79
CA SER A 11 -7.05 -5.64 9.92
C SER A 11 -7.27 -4.15 9.57
N ASN A 12 -8.07 -3.88 8.55
CA ASN A 12 -8.42 -2.52 8.16
C ASN A 12 -9.06 -1.75 9.31
N GLU A 13 -9.87 -2.43 10.12
CA GLU A 13 -10.54 -1.88 11.28
C GLU A 13 -9.54 -1.54 12.41
N ALA A 14 -8.50 -2.35 12.61
CA ALA A 14 -7.48 -2.09 13.64
C ALA A 14 -6.58 -0.93 13.20
N ALA A 15 -6.19 -0.92 11.93
CA ALA A 15 -5.50 0.19 11.27
C ALA A 15 -6.28 1.52 11.42
N TYR A 16 -7.59 1.47 11.18
CA TYR A 16 -8.49 2.60 11.34
C TYR A 16 -8.60 3.08 12.78
N LEU A 17 -8.88 2.17 13.72
CA LEU A 17 -8.98 2.49 15.14
C LEU A 17 -7.68 3.09 15.66
N HIS A 18 -6.54 2.55 15.24
CA HIS A 18 -5.24 3.09 15.61
C HIS A 18 -5.04 4.53 15.07
N ARG A 19 -5.41 4.80 13.81
CA ARG A 19 -5.33 6.17 13.24
C ARG A 19 -6.29 7.14 13.93
N LYS A 20 -7.51 6.71 14.23
CA LYS A 20 -8.54 7.47 14.94
C LYS A 20 -8.11 7.76 16.39
N PHE A 21 -7.54 6.76 17.06
CA PHE A 21 -6.93 6.90 18.38
C PHE A 21 -5.82 7.95 18.38
N MET A 22 -4.88 7.91 17.42
CA MET A 22 -3.82 8.90 17.30
C MET A 22 -4.36 10.34 17.10
N ALA A 23 -5.42 10.50 16.31
CA ALA A 23 -6.09 11.78 16.14
C ALA A 23 -6.65 12.32 17.47
N MET A 24 -7.31 11.47 18.25
CA MET A 24 -7.88 11.84 19.56
C MET A 24 -6.81 12.01 20.65
N TRP A 25 -5.68 11.33 20.51
CA TRP A 25 -4.48 11.58 21.29
C TRP A 25 -3.88 12.97 21.00
N GLY A 26 -4.14 13.54 19.82
CA GLY A 26 -3.62 14.84 19.40
C GLY A 26 -2.24 14.76 18.75
N SER A 27 -1.98 13.70 17.98
CA SER A 27 -0.68 13.50 17.31
C SER A 27 -0.84 12.89 15.92
N ASN A 28 0.00 13.32 14.99
CA ASN A 28 0.23 12.63 13.71
C ASN A 28 1.53 11.80 13.74
N ASN A 29 2.25 11.75 14.87
CA ASN A 29 3.47 10.94 15.01
C ASN A 29 3.13 9.45 15.12
N GLY A 30 3.12 8.78 13.99
CA GLY A 30 2.91 7.34 13.87
C GLY A 30 3.00 6.92 12.41
N ASP A 31 3.32 5.66 12.19
CA ASP A 31 3.59 5.11 10.87
C ASP A 31 3.54 3.57 10.96
N HIS A 32 3.78 2.91 9.83
CA HIS A 32 3.82 1.45 9.72
C HIS A 32 4.84 0.97 8.66
N GLN A 33 4.93 -0.35 8.46
CA GLN A 33 5.92 -1.01 7.61
C GLN A 33 5.96 -0.49 6.16
N ALA A 34 4.83 0.02 5.62
CA ALA A 34 4.80 0.51 4.24
C ALA A 34 5.81 1.64 4.00
N ARG A 35 6.17 2.43 5.03
CA ARG A 35 7.18 3.49 4.94
C ARG A 35 8.51 2.98 4.39
N ILE A 36 8.92 1.81 4.84
CA ILE A 36 10.22 1.18 4.54
C ILE A 36 10.14 0.39 3.23
N CYS A 37 8.97 -0.15 2.90
CA CYS A 37 8.79 -1.01 1.73
C CYS A 37 8.32 -0.24 0.48
N HIS A 38 7.11 0.34 0.50
CA HIS A 38 6.43 0.84 -0.70
C HIS A 38 5.96 2.30 -0.61
N SER A 39 6.40 3.10 0.34
CA SER A 39 6.05 4.53 0.40
C SER A 39 6.41 5.28 -0.89
N THR A 40 7.56 4.97 -1.48
CA THR A 40 7.99 5.54 -2.76
C THR A 40 7.11 5.09 -3.93
N THR A 41 6.48 3.91 -3.83
CA THR A 41 5.43 3.48 -4.77
C THR A 41 4.20 4.37 -4.65
N VAL A 42 3.72 4.61 -3.43
CA VAL A 42 2.52 5.43 -3.19
C VAL A 42 2.72 6.82 -3.81
N ALA A 43 3.82 7.49 -3.49
CA ALA A 43 4.13 8.81 -4.03
C ALA A 43 4.38 8.78 -5.55
N GLY A 44 5.14 7.80 -6.06
CA GLY A 44 5.48 7.69 -7.48
C GLY A 44 4.27 7.42 -8.37
N VAL A 45 3.41 6.48 -7.99
CA VAL A 45 2.21 6.17 -8.77
C VAL A 45 1.15 7.26 -8.61
N ALA A 46 0.94 7.79 -7.40
CA ALA A 46 -0.04 8.86 -7.20
C ALA A 46 0.31 10.13 -7.99
N SER A 47 1.60 10.49 -8.08
CA SER A 47 2.04 11.64 -8.87
C SER A 47 1.93 11.45 -10.40
N THR A 48 1.74 10.22 -10.87
CA THR A 48 1.56 9.93 -12.31
C THR A 48 0.10 9.59 -12.67
N PHE A 49 -0.61 8.81 -11.84
CA PHE A 49 -1.95 8.28 -12.14
C PHE A 49 -3.06 8.78 -11.21
N GLY A 50 -2.71 9.47 -10.13
CA GLY A 50 -3.66 9.98 -9.13
C GLY A 50 -3.87 9.08 -7.91
N TYR A 51 -3.57 7.77 -7.99
CA TYR A 51 -3.65 6.84 -6.85
C TYR A 51 -2.38 6.04 -6.65
N GLY A 52 -1.95 5.91 -5.40
CA GLY A 52 -0.76 5.16 -5.00
C GLY A 52 -0.95 3.65 -4.89
N ALA A 53 -1.69 3.01 -5.81
CA ALA A 53 -2.08 1.60 -5.73
C ALA A 53 -1.80 0.82 -7.02
N MET A 54 -1.79 -0.51 -6.91
CA MET A 54 -1.75 -1.43 -8.06
C MET A 54 -2.91 -1.14 -9.01
N THR A 55 -2.76 -1.38 -10.31
CA THR A 55 -3.79 -1.05 -11.31
C THR A 55 -4.69 -2.22 -11.68
N ASN A 56 -4.16 -3.45 -11.74
CA ASN A 56 -4.90 -4.64 -12.15
C ASN A 56 -4.97 -5.68 -11.01
N SER A 57 -5.66 -6.79 -11.25
CA SER A 57 -5.61 -7.95 -10.37
C SER A 57 -4.41 -8.85 -10.71
N PHE A 58 -3.99 -9.69 -9.77
CA PHE A 58 -2.98 -10.73 -10.05
C PHE A 58 -3.46 -11.69 -11.14
N ASN A 59 -4.74 -12.07 -11.09
CA ASN A 59 -5.33 -13.01 -12.03
C ASN A 59 -5.40 -12.44 -13.46
N ASP A 60 -5.52 -11.11 -13.60
CA ASP A 60 -5.51 -10.44 -14.90
C ASP A 60 -4.15 -10.54 -15.62
N ILE A 61 -3.07 -10.88 -14.91
CA ILE A 61 -1.76 -11.16 -15.52
C ILE A 61 -1.84 -12.34 -16.50
N HIS A 62 -2.79 -13.28 -16.33
CA HIS A 62 -3.01 -14.38 -17.28
C HIS A 62 -3.31 -13.89 -18.70
N ASN A 63 -3.84 -12.67 -18.86
CA ASN A 63 -4.17 -12.07 -20.15
C ASN A 63 -2.99 -11.33 -20.80
N SER A 64 -1.85 -11.23 -20.11
CA SER A 64 -0.68 -10.48 -20.58
C SER A 64 0.03 -11.20 -21.72
N LYS A 65 0.64 -10.44 -22.63
CA LYS A 65 1.53 -10.96 -23.68
C LYS A 65 3.00 -10.83 -23.31
N VAL A 66 3.33 -9.89 -22.44
CA VAL A 66 4.66 -9.72 -21.86
C VAL A 66 4.57 -9.22 -20.42
N MET A 67 5.32 -9.86 -19.54
CA MET A 67 5.46 -9.51 -18.15
C MET A 67 6.86 -8.94 -17.95
N PHE A 68 6.92 -7.67 -17.57
CA PHE A 68 8.17 -6.94 -17.39
C PHE A 68 8.43 -6.72 -15.91
N LEU A 69 9.22 -7.58 -15.30
CA LEU A 69 9.45 -7.61 -13.87
C LEU A 69 10.75 -6.91 -13.50
N LEU A 70 10.66 -5.89 -12.63
CA LEU A 70 11.78 -5.07 -12.19
C LEU A 70 11.99 -5.20 -10.67
N GLY A 71 13.20 -5.58 -10.25
CA GLY A 71 13.59 -5.49 -8.84
C GLY A 71 12.75 -6.38 -7.91
N GLY A 72 12.38 -7.59 -8.33
CA GLY A 72 11.44 -8.45 -7.62
C GLY A 72 11.74 -9.95 -7.74
N ASN A 73 11.41 -10.71 -6.70
CA ASN A 73 11.65 -12.16 -6.68
C ASN A 73 10.41 -12.92 -6.18
N PRO A 74 9.29 -12.91 -6.92
CA PRO A 74 8.05 -13.59 -6.55
C PRO A 74 8.23 -15.09 -6.28
N ALA A 75 9.20 -15.78 -6.90
CA ALA A 75 9.47 -17.18 -6.57
C ALA A 75 9.83 -17.42 -5.09
N GLU A 76 10.34 -16.40 -4.38
CA GLU A 76 10.64 -16.48 -2.94
C GLU A 76 9.70 -15.61 -2.10
N ALA A 77 9.41 -14.38 -2.56
CA ALA A 77 8.67 -13.39 -1.78
C ALA A 77 7.15 -13.45 -2.00
N HIS A 78 6.69 -13.95 -3.14
CA HIS A 78 5.27 -14.03 -3.52
C HIS A 78 4.94 -15.35 -4.24
N PRO A 79 5.14 -16.53 -3.63
CA PRO A 79 5.06 -17.80 -4.37
C PRO A 79 3.71 -18.03 -5.06
N VAL A 80 2.61 -17.58 -4.45
CA VAL A 80 1.27 -17.65 -5.06
C VAL A 80 1.16 -16.69 -6.26
N SER A 81 1.74 -15.48 -6.18
CA SER A 81 1.78 -14.56 -7.31
C SER A 81 2.65 -15.06 -8.46
N MET A 82 3.71 -15.83 -8.17
CA MET A 82 4.51 -16.49 -9.19
C MET A 82 3.68 -17.46 -10.05
N LEU A 83 2.68 -18.14 -9.48
CA LEU A 83 1.79 -19.03 -10.24
C LEU A 83 1.06 -18.27 -11.36
N HIS A 84 0.62 -17.03 -11.11
CA HIS A 84 -0.01 -16.21 -12.14
C HIS A 84 0.95 -15.86 -13.29
N LEU A 85 2.25 -15.66 -12.99
CA LEU A 85 3.27 -15.46 -14.03
C LEU A 85 3.48 -16.73 -14.85
N LEU A 86 3.52 -17.89 -14.20
CA LEU A 86 3.72 -19.18 -14.85
C LEU A 86 2.52 -19.54 -15.75
N HIS A 87 1.28 -19.36 -15.28
CA HIS A 87 0.08 -19.59 -16.11
C HIS A 87 0.05 -18.67 -17.35
N ALA A 88 0.45 -17.40 -17.20
CA ALA A 88 0.58 -16.49 -18.34
C ALA A 88 1.62 -17.00 -19.34
N LYS A 89 2.76 -17.51 -18.87
CA LYS A 89 3.80 -18.13 -19.73
C LYS A 89 3.30 -19.37 -20.45
N GLU A 90 2.55 -20.23 -19.78
CA GLU A 90 1.93 -21.42 -20.39
C GLU A 90 0.97 -21.04 -21.54
N SER A 91 0.38 -19.84 -21.46
CA SER A 91 -0.46 -19.24 -22.50
C SER A 91 0.33 -18.46 -23.57
N GLY A 92 1.66 -18.53 -23.54
CA GLY A 92 2.56 -17.92 -24.53
C GLY A 92 3.11 -16.54 -24.16
N ALA A 93 2.80 -16.00 -22.98
CA ALA A 93 3.36 -14.71 -22.54
C ALA A 93 4.88 -14.81 -22.31
N LYS A 94 5.59 -13.71 -22.58
CA LYS A 94 7.03 -13.61 -22.32
C LYS A 94 7.30 -12.99 -20.96
N LEU A 95 8.30 -13.51 -20.25
CA LEU A 95 8.75 -12.96 -18.95
C LEU A 95 10.14 -12.34 -19.09
N ILE A 96 10.22 -11.04 -18.83
CA ILE A 96 11.47 -10.29 -18.75
C ILE A 96 11.74 -10.03 -17.26
N VAL A 97 12.92 -10.39 -16.77
CA VAL A 97 13.35 -10.12 -15.38
C VAL A 97 14.57 -9.23 -15.38
N VAL A 98 14.44 -8.06 -14.77
CA VAL A 98 15.51 -7.07 -14.62
C VAL A 98 15.93 -7.03 -13.17
N ASP A 99 17.04 -7.68 -12.87
CA ASP A 99 17.61 -7.76 -11.53
C ASP A 99 19.15 -7.77 -11.61
N PRO A 100 19.87 -7.20 -10.63
CA PRO A 100 21.34 -7.29 -10.59
C PRO A 100 21.83 -8.72 -10.30
N ARG A 101 20.96 -9.58 -9.77
CA ARG A 101 21.25 -10.96 -9.37
C ARG A 101 20.36 -11.92 -10.16
N PHE A 102 20.93 -13.06 -10.55
CA PHE A 102 20.16 -14.14 -11.15
C PHE A 102 19.38 -14.88 -10.04
N THR A 103 18.09 -14.58 -9.92
CA THR A 103 17.20 -15.11 -8.88
C THR A 103 16.48 -16.38 -9.33
N ARG A 104 15.79 -17.06 -8.40
CA ARG A 104 14.87 -18.15 -8.75
C ARG A 104 13.78 -17.69 -9.72
N THR A 105 13.32 -16.45 -9.60
CA THR A 105 12.40 -15.85 -10.58
C THR A 105 13.07 -15.68 -11.95
N ALA A 106 14.30 -15.17 -12.00
CA ALA A 106 15.05 -14.99 -13.25
C ALA A 106 15.30 -16.31 -14.00
N ALA A 107 15.41 -17.44 -13.27
CA ALA A 107 15.54 -18.76 -13.88
C ALA A 107 14.33 -19.17 -14.74
N HIS A 108 13.16 -18.53 -14.55
CA HIS A 108 11.97 -18.73 -15.37
C HIS A 108 11.81 -17.65 -16.46
N ALA A 109 12.72 -16.69 -16.60
CA ALA A 109 12.61 -15.62 -17.57
C ALA A 109 12.87 -16.12 -19.01
N ASP A 110 12.19 -15.53 -19.98
CA ASP A 110 12.59 -15.60 -21.40
C ASP A 110 13.78 -14.66 -21.66
N GLU A 111 13.85 -13.55 -20.91
CA GLU A 111 14.94 -12.59 -20.98
C GLU A 111 15.35 -12.14 -19.57
N TYR A 112 16.60 -12.37 -19.21
CA TYR A 112 17.18 -11.86 -17.98
C TYR A 112 18.14 -10.69 -18.28
N VAL A 113 17.85 -9.54 -17.68
CA VAL A 113 18.63 -8.32 -17.84
C VAL A 113 19.38 -8.03 -16.55
N ARG A 114 20.70 -8.17 -16.59
CA ARG A 114 21.56 -7.91 -15.44
C ARG A 114 21.93 -6.43 -15.37
N ILE A 115 21.19 -5.68 -14.56
CA ILE A 115 21.39 -4.24 -14.40
C ILE A 115 22.38 -3.90 -13.26
N ARG A 116 23.11 -2.79 -13.38
CA ARG A 116 23.81 -2.16 -12.24
C ARG A 116 22.78 -1.59 -11.25
N SER A 117 22.86 -2.03 -10.00
CA SER A 117 21.93 -1.58 -8.94
C SER A 117 21.86 -0.05 -8.85
N GLY A 118 20.65 0.50 -8.81
CA GLY A 118 20.42 1.94 -8.70
C GLY A 118 20.26 2.68 -10.04
N THR A 119 20.51 2.02 -11.17
CA THR A 119 20.48 2.65 -12.51
C THR A 119 19.16 2.42 -13.27
N ASP A 120 18.11 2.02 -12.58
CA ASP A 120 16.83 1.60 -13.19
C ASP A 120 16.16 2.71 -14.03
N VAL A 121 16.27 3.98 -13.63
CA VAL A 121 15.75 5.11 -14.42
C VAL A 121 16.45 5.19 -15.79
N ALA A 122 17.79 5.06 -15.81
CA ALA A 122 18.56 5.06 -17.04
C ALA A 122 18.15 3.91 -17.96
N PHE A 123 17.94 2.71 -17.41
CA PHE A 123 17.47 1.57 -18.18
C PHE A 123 16.06 1.77 -18.75
N LEU A 124 15.12 2.26 -17.96
CA LEU A 124 13.75 2.52 -18.41
C LEU A 124 13.69 3.66 -19.45
N TRP A 125 14.53 4.68 -19.31
CA TRP A 125 14.72 5.72 -20.32
C TRP A 125 15.36 5.19 -21.59
N GLY A 126 16.35 4.31 -21.51
CA GLY A 126 16.89 3.62 -22.69
C GLY A 126 15.84 2.81 -23.44
N VAL A 127 15.03 2.03 -22.71
CA VAL A 127 13.93 1.28 -23.30
C VAL A 127 12.90 2.22 -23.96
N LEU A 128 12.53 3.31 -23.29
CA LEU A 128 11.59 4.28 -23.84
C LEU A 128 12.17 5.04 -25.04
N HIS A 129 13.46 5.37 -25.02
CA HIS A 129 14.15 6.02 -26.13
C HIS A 129 14.02 5.16 -27.39
N GLU A 130 14.36 3.88 -27.29
CA GLU A 130 14.25 2.96 -28.43
C GLU A 130 12.81 2.80 -28.91
N ILE A 131 11.81 2.80 -28.01
CA ILE A 131 10.39 2.82 -28.40
C ILE A 131 10.07 4.08 -29.21
N LEU A 132 10.46 5.26 -28.73
CA LEU A 132 10.13 6.53 -29.38
C LEU A 132 10.89 6.75 -30.69
N ALA A 133 12.18 6.41 -30.73
CA ALA A 133 13.02 6.53 -31.93
C ALA A 133 12.50 5.69 -33.09
N ASN A 134 11.85 4.55 -32.80
CA ASN A 134 11.28 3.67 -33.80
C ASN A 134 9.77 3.90 -34.04
N GLY A 135 9.14 4.86 -33.35
CA GLY A 135 7.71 5.16 -33.49
C GLY A 135 6.78 4.04 -32.98
N TRP A 136 7.25 3.27 -31.99
CA TRP A 136 6.61 2.07 -31.44
C TRP A 136 5.64 2.36 -30.28
N GLU A 137 5.52 3.63 -29.87
CA GLU A 137 4.59 4.07 -28.83
C GLU A 137 3.13 4.04 -29.30
N ASP A 138 2.20 3.99 -28.35
CA ASP A 138 0.77 4.14 -28.62
C ASP A 138 0.39 5.61 -28.75
N LYS A 139 0.50 6.15 -29.97
CA LYS A 139 0.23 7.55 -30.28
C LYS A 139 -1.20 7.98 -29.95
N ASP A 140 -2.18 7.11 -30.19
CA ASP A 140 -3.59 7.40 -29.93
C ASP A 140 -3.87 7.45 -28.42
N TYR A 141 -3.34 6.48 -27.68
CA TYR A 141 -3.43 6.48 -26.22
C TYR A 141 -2.78 7.72 -25.61
N ILE A 142 -1.56 8.06 -26.04
CA ILE A 142 -0.85 9.24 -25.55
C ILE A 142 -1.68 10.51 -25.81
N ALA A 143 -2.17 10.69 -27.04
CA ALA A 143 -2.94 11.88 -27.41
C ALA A 143 -4.23 12.04 -26.60
N LYS A 144 -4.91 10.93 -26.28
CA LYS A 144 -6.18 10.94 -25.55
C LYS A 144 -6.02 11.01 -24.03
N ARG A 145 -4.96 10.44 -23.47
CA ARG A 145 -4.91 10.08 -22.04
C ARG A 145 -3.67 10.57 -21.30
N VAL A 146 -2.69 11.15 -21.99
CA VAL A 146 -1.41 11.53 -21.37
C VAL A 146 -1.12 13.01 -21.58
N TRP A 147 -0.95 13.73 -20.47
CA TRP A 147 -0.60 15.15 -20.49
C TRP A 147 0.91 15.35 -20.39
N ARG A 148 1.45 16.34 -21.14
CA ARG A 148 2.88 16.72 -21.17
C ARG A 148 3.87 15.61 -21.55
N PHE A 149 3.45 14.65 -22.36
CA PHE A 149 4.36 13.62 -22.85
C PHE A 149 5.52 14.18 -23.71
N ASP A 150 5.35 15.37 -24.32
CA ASP A 150 6.44 16.03 -25.05
C ASP A 150 7.63 16.42 -24.18
N ASP A 151 7.43 16.69 -22.89
CA ASP A 151 8.54 16.97 -21.99
C ASP A 151 9.31 15.69 -21.63
N VAL A 152 8.59 14.56 -21.53
CA VAL A 152 9.21 13.23 -21.40
C VAL A 152 10.04 12.90 -22.65
N ARG A 153 9.53 13.18 -23.86
CA ARG A 153 10.28 12.95 -25.11
C ARG A 153 11.65 13.66 -25.08
N LYS A 154 11.70 14.91 -24.61
CA LYS A 154 12.94 15.67 -24.47
C LYS A 154 13.87 15.08 -23.40
N GLU A 155 13.32 14.64 -22.27
CA GLU A 155 14.11 14.05 -21.19
C GLU A 155 14.75 12.70 -21.59
N VAL A 156 14.08 11.95 -22.47
CA VAL A 156 14.49 10.61 -22.93
C VAL A 156 15.44 10.65 -24.13
N GLU A 157 15.45 11.74 -24.90
CA GLU A 157 16.31 11.92 -26.08
C GLU A 157 17.80 11.58 -25.87
N PRO A 158 18.48 11.96 -24.77
CA PRO A 158 19.89 11.61 -24.58
C PRO A 158 20.14 10.13 -24.24
N TRP A 159 19.11 9.35 -23.92
CA TRP A 159 19.24 7.97 -23.43
C TRP A 159 19.25 6.94 -24.56
N THR A 160 20.18 7.07 -25.50
CA THR A 160 20.38 6.01 -26.52
C THR A 160 20.73 4.68 -25.86
N ALA A 161 20.61 3.56 -26.59
CA ALA A 161 21.04 2.27 -26.08
C ALA A 161 22.52 2.25 -25.64
N GLU A 162 23.41 2.95 -26.35
CA GLU A 162 24.83 3.08 -26.00
C GLU A 162 25.05 3.86 -24.69
N GLU A 163 24.34 4.99 -24.50
CA GLU A 163 24.43 5.75 -23.27
C GLU A 163 23.84 4.96 -22.08
N THR A 164 22.76 4.24 -22.34
CA THR A 164 22.14 3.33 -21.38
C THR A 164 23.12 2.23 -20.97
N GLU A 165 23.85 1.62 -21.91
CA GLU A 165 24.89 0.63 -21.62
C GLU A 165 26.00 1.21 -20.74
N ARG A 166 26.49 2.40 -21.06
CA ARG A 166 27.53 3.08 -20.28
C ARG A 166 27.14 3.25 -18.81
N VAL A 167 25.88 3.64 -18.56
CA VAL A 167 25.37 3.93 -17.21
C VAL A 167 24.97 2.65 -16.47
N THR A 168 24.24 1.76 -17.13
CA THR A 168 23.56 0.61 -16.52
C THR A 168 24.38 -0.67 -16.57
N GLY A 169 25.33 -0.78 -17.49
CA GLY A 169 26.04 -2.02 -17.83
C GLY A 169 25.20 -3.03 -18.60
N VAL A 170 23.96 -2.70 -18.99
CA VAL A 170 23.13 -3.55 -19.85
C VAL A 170 23.57 -3.35 -21.31
N PRO A 171 23.96 -4.40 -22.04
CA PRO A 171 24.38 -4.28 -23.43
C PRO A 171 23.36 -3.54 -24.30
N ALA A 172 23.81 -2.65 -25.18
CA ALA A 172 22.94 -1.82 -26.00
C ALA A 172 22.00 -2.64 -26.91
N ASP A 173 22.46 -3.78 -27.43
CA ASP A 173 21.64 -4.72 -28.18
C ASP A 173 20.53 -5.36 -27.31
N GLN A 174 20.82 -5.64 -26.04
CA GLN A 174 19.85 -6.14 -25.07
C GLN A 174 18.79 -5.08 -24.74
N VAL A 175 19.17 -3.80 -24.60
CA VAL A 175 18.22 -2.69 -24.41
C VAL A 175 17.24 -2.61 -25.58
N ARG A 176 17.75 -2.64 -26.82
CA ARG A 176 16.92 -2.67 -28.04
C ARG A 176 16.00 -3.89 -28.11
N LYS A 177 16.53 -5.06 -27.78
CA LYS A 177 15.75 -6.32 -27.74
C LYS A 177 14.58 -6.20 -26.76
N VAL A 178 14.81 -5.69 -25.55
CA VAL A 178 13.77 -5.49 -24.54
C VAL A 178 12.74 -4.49 -25.04
N ALA A 179 13.16 -3.34 -25.59
CA ALA A 179 12.26 -2.32 -26.15
C ALA A 179 11.36 -2.88 -27.27
N LYS A 180 11.93 -3.64 -28.19
CA LYS A 180 11.20 -4.35 -29.25
C LYS A 180 10.17 -5.32 -28.66
N MET A 181 10.59 -6.16 -27.71
CA MET A 181 9.72 -7.16 -27.07
C MET A 181 8.50 -6.53 -26.40
N VAL A 182 8.71 -5.49 -25.59
CA VAL A 182 7.61 -4.86 -24.84
C VAL A 182 6.67 -4.05 -25.72
N SER A 183 7.12 -3.60 -26.90
CA SER A 183 6.25 -2.95 -27.88
C SER A 183 5.47 -3.94 -28.74
N ASP A 184 6.13 -4.99 -29.24
CA ASP A 184 5.49 -6.00 -30.11
C ASP A 184 4.45 -6.83 -29.35
N LEU A 185 4.75 -7.16 -28.09
CA LEU A 185 3.92 -8.04 -27.26
C LEU A 185 3.00 -7.21 -26.36
N ARG A 186 1.94 -6.65 -26.92
CA ARG A 186 0.92 -5.91 -26.15
C ARG A 186 -0.42 -6.65 -26.09
N PRO A 187 -1.20 -6.53 -25.00
CA PRO A 187 -0.92 -5.74 -23.79
C PRO A 187 0.18 -6.37 -22.92
N GLY A 188 0.98 -5.51 -22.27
CA GLY A 188 2.08 -5.92 -21.41
C GLY A 188 1.93 -5.37 -20.00
N THR A 189 2.25 -6.18 -18.99
CA THR A 189 2.22 -5.76 -17.59
C THR A 189 3.61 -5.46 -17.06
N LEU A 190 3.79 -4.34 -16.35
CA LEU A 190 5.04 -4.02 -15.67
C LEU A 190 4.86 -4.26 -14.17
N ILE A 191 5.72 -5.11 -13.62
CA ILE A 191 5.66 -5.58 -12.23
C ILE A 191 6.89 -5.08 -11.47
N TRP A 192 6.72 -4.56 -10.25
CA TRP A 192 7.87 -4.21 -9.42
C TRP A 192 7.69 -4.50 -7.92
N CYS A 193 8.84 -4.60 -7.24
CA CYS A 193 8.96 -4.80 -5.80
C CYS A 193 10.05 -3.87 -5.19
N MET A 194 10.83 -4.40 -4.24
CA MET A 194 11.77 -3.66 -3.40
C MET A 194 13.04 -3.19 -4.09
N GLY A 195 13.47 -3.85 -5.18
CA GLY A 195 14.64 -3.41 -5.94
C GLY A 195 14.45 -2.01 -6.54
N LEU A 196 13.19 -1.64 -6.82
CA LEU A 196 12.86 -0.28 -7.24
C LEU A 196 12.66 0.65 -6.06
N THR A 197 11.86 0.25 -5.07
CA THR A 197 11.37 1.18 -4.04
C THR A 197 12.41 1.52 -2.98
N GLN A 198 13.28 0.58 -2.61
CA GLN A 198 14.29 0.74 -1.56
C GLN A 198 15.56 1.37 -2.14
N SER A 199 15.42 2.61 -2.58
CA SER A 199 16.48 3.38 -3.22
C SER A 199 16.36 4.86 -2.87
N SER A 200 17.49 5.58 -2.84
CA SER A 200 17.53 7.03 -2.68
C SER A 200 16.72 7.79 -3.73
N ILE A 201 16.44 7.16 -4.88
CA ILE A 201 15.64 7.72 -5.98
C ILE A 201 14.39 6.87 -6.29
N GLY A 202 13.87 6.12 -5.31
CA GLY A 202 12.78 5.15 -5.52
C GLY A 202 11.51 5.75 -6.16
N ILE A 203 11.14 7.00 -5.80
CA ILE A 203 10.00 7.70 -6.41
C ILE A 203 10.21 7.88 -7.92
N ASN A 204 11.42 8.29 -8.32
CA ASN A 204 11.75 8.52 -9.73
C ASN A 204 11.73 7.21 -10.53
N LYS A 205 12.23 6.11 -9.95
CA LYS A 205 12.17 4.78 -10.58
C LYS A 205 10.73 4.33 -10.84
N VAL A 206 9.85 4.50 -9.85
CA VAL A 206 8.42 4.16 -9.99
C VAL A 206 7.77 5.04 -11.05
N ARG A 207 8.06 6.35 -11.08
CA ARG A 207 7.53 7.27 -12.10
C ARG A 207 7.98 6.87 -13.49
N ALA A 208 9.26 6.56 -13.69
CA ALA A 208 9.79 6.09 -14.98
C ALA A 208 9.05 4.82 -15.45
N ALA A 209 8.85 3.84 -14.56
CA ALA A 209 8.11 2.62 -14.87
C ALA A 209 6.66 2.90 -15.29
N CYS A 210 5.99 3.81 -14.58
CA CYS A 210 4.64 4.25 -14.92
C CYS A 210 4.58 4.93 -16.30
N ILE A 211 5.57 5.78 -16.62
CA ILE A 211 5.63 6.51 -17.89
C ILE A 211 5.86 5.56 -19.07
N VAL A 212 6.71 4.53 -18.93
CA VAL A 212 6.87 3.49 -19.96
C VAL A 212 5.53 2.79 -20.25
N GLN A 213 4.74 2.48 -19.22
CA GLN A 213 3.43 1.86 -19.39
C GLN A 213 2.40 2.81 -20.05
N LEU A 214 2.47 4.12 -19.79
CA LEU A 214 1.66 5.12 -20.50
C LEU A 214 2.05 5.22 -21.98
N ALA A 215 3.36 5.20 -22.28
CA ALA A 215 3.86 5.26 -23.65
C ALA A 215 3.39 4.07 -24.49
N LEU A 216 3.27 2.89 -23.87
CA LEU A 216 2.83 1.66 -24.53
C LEU A 216 1.31 1.47 -24.58
N GLY A 217 0.54 2.33 -23.90
CA GLY A 217 -0.94 2.25 -23.86
C GLY A 217 -1.49 1.10 -23.01
N ASN A 218 -0.71 0.63 -22.04
CA ASN A 218 -1.04 -0.59 -21.26
C ASN A 218 -1.88 -0.32 -20.00
N ILE A 219 -2.03 0.93 -19.56
CA ILE A 219 -2.82 1.28 -18.37
C ILE A 219 -4.32 1.29 -18.75
N GLY A 220 -5.19 0.74 -17.88
CA GLY A 220 -6.62 0.59 -18.18
C GLY A 220 -6.95 -0.52 -19.17
N LYS A 221 -6.05 -1.50 -19.34
CA LYS A 221 -6.21 -2.65 -20.23
C LYS A 221 -6.04 -3.96 -19.47
N SER A 222 -6.86 -4.96 -19.82
CA SER A 222 -6.70 -6.33 -19.34
C SER A 222 -5.39 -6.94 -19.87
N GLY A 223 -4.63 -7.64 -19.03
CA GLY A 223 -3.29 -8.14 -19.33
C GLY A 223 -2.19 -7.07 -19.31
N GLY A 224 -2.55 -5.81 -19.09
CA GLY A 224 -1.63 -4.68 -19.02
C GLY A 224 -1.29 -4.28 -17.60
N GLY A 225 -1.16 -2.97 -17.40
CA GLY A 225 -1.11 -2.36 -16.09
C GLY A 225 0.27 -2.26 -15.44
N ALA A 226 0.28 -1.45 -14.40
CA ALA A 226 1.33 -1.27 -13.42
C ALA A 226 1.00 -2.08 -12.16
N ASN A 227 1.74 -3.17 -11.96
CA ASN A 227 1.46 -4.20 -10.97
C ASN A 227 2.48 -4.20 -9.82
N ILE A 228 1.97 -4.07 -8.60
CA ILE A 228 2.78 -3.75 -7.42
C ILE A 228 2.69 -4.93 -6.48
N PHE A 229 3.73 -5.74 -6.43
CA PHE A 229 3.75 -6.92 -5.59
C PHE A 229 4.16 -6.47 -4.19
N ARG A 230 3.14 -6.21 -3.35
CA ARG A 230 3.37 -5.68 -2.01
C ARG A 230 3.78 -6.75 -1.02
N GLY A 231 4.54 -6.36 0.01
CA GLY A 231 5.07 -7.27 1.03
C GLY A 231 4.02 -7.81 1.99
N HIS A 232 3.73 -7.08 3.07
CA HIS A 232 2.80 -7.55 4.10
C HIS A 232 1.36 -7.69 3.58
N ASP A 233 0.60 -8.61 4.18
CA ASP A 233 -0.72 -9.07 3.75
C ASP A 233 -1.78 -7.99 3.74
N ASN A 234 -1.71 -6.99 4.64
CA ASN A 234 -2.65 -5.87 4.67
C ASN A 234 -1.98 -4.51 4.47
N VAL A 235 -0.80 -4.44 3.85
CA VAL A 235 -0.11 -3.15 3.68
C VAL A 235 -0.90 -2.18 2.80
N GLN A 236 -1.68 -2.68 1.84
CA GLN A 236 -2.57 -1.81 1.04
C GLN A 236 -3.66 -1.23 1.94
N GLY A 237 -4.34 -2.07 2.74
CA GLY A 237 -5.43 -1.62 3.61
C GLY A 237 -4.98 -0.71 4.74
N ALA A 238 -3.84 -1.00 5.37
CA ALA A 238 -3.24 -0.12 6.37
C ALA A 238 -2.77 1.21 5.73
N THR A 239 -2.25 1.19 4.50
CA THR A 239 -1.95 2.46 3.80
C THR A 239 -3.24 3.21 3.45
N ASP A 240 -4.30 2.50 3.03
CA ASP A 240 -5.58 3.08 2.65
C ASP A 240 -6.22 3.80 3.84
N ILE A 241 -6.25 3.17 5.03
CA ILE A 241 -7.08 3.59 6.14
C ILE A 241 -6.28 4.11 7.35
N GLY A 242 -4.96 3.91 7.38
CA GLY A 242 -4.04 4.34 8.44
C GLY A 242 -3.24 3.18 9.05
N SER A 243 -2.13 3.40 9.74
CA SER A 243 -1.77 4.58 10.52
C SER A 243 -0.62 5.35 9.89
N ASN A 244 -0.95 6.27 8.99
CA ASN A 244 0.02 7.08 8.27
C ASN A 244 0.32 8.39 9.03
N SER A 245 1.55 8.88 8.89
CA SER A 245 1.99 10.15 9.46
C SER A 245 1.52 11.38 8.67
N ASP A 246 1.13 11.20 7.41
CA ASP A 246 0.91 12.25 6.42
C ASP A 246 -0.54 12.35 5.92
N THR A 247 -1.39 11.39 6.31
CA THR A 247 -2.77 11.29 5.81
C THR A 247 -3.75 10.85 6.90
N LEU A 248 -4.99 11.28 6.74
CA LEU A 248 -6.18 10.70 7.36
C LEU A 248 -6.66 9.49 6.52
N PRO A 249 -7.57 8.66 7.06
CA PRO A 249 -8.03 7.49 6.33
C PRO A 249 -8.54 7.85 4.94
N ALA A 250 -8.40 6.91 4.00
CA ALA A 250 -8.67 7.03 2.58
C ALA A 250 -7.81 8.08 1.85
N TYR A 251 -6.52 8.24 2.20
CA TYR A 251 -5.63 9.22 1.55
C TYR A 251 -6.10 10.68 1.62
N TYR A 252 -6.97 11.02 2.56
CA TYR A 252 -7.27 12.43 2.82
C TYR A 252 -6.01 13.07 3.42
N GLY A 253 -5.61 14.24 2.92
CA GLY A 253 -4.49 14.99 3.51
C GLY A 253 -4.81 15.48 4.94
N LEU A 254 -3.94 16.31 5.49
CA LEU A 254 -4.10 16.86 6.84
C LEU A 254 -4.69 18.28 6.86
N SER A 255 -5.33 18.74 5.78
CA SER A 255 -5.93 20.08 5.76
C SER A 255 -7.13 20.20 6.72
N ALA A 256 -7.48 21.42 7.15
CA ALA A 256 -8.70 21.68 7.93
C ALA A 256 -9.95 20.99 7.34
N ALA A 257 -10.13 21.05 6.01
CA ALA A 257 -11.27 20.44 5.35
C ALA A 257 -11.28 18.91 5.48
N ALA A 258 -10.12 18.26 5.36
CA ALA A 258 -9.99 16.83 5.56
C ALA A 258 -10.29 16.41 7.01
N TRP A 259 -9.82 17.19 7.97
CA TRP A 259 -10.13 16.97 9.38
C TRP A 259 -11.60 17.22 9.71
N GLN A 260 -12.23 18.25 9.14
CA GLN A 260 -13.66 18.52 9.30
C GLN A 260 -14.51 17.38 8.72
N HIS A 261 -14.11 16.83 7.56
CA HIS A 261 -14.74 15.65 6.98
C HIS A 261 -14.70 14.47 7.96
N TRP A 262 -13.52 14.10 8.46
CA TRP A 262 -13.40 12.98 9.38
C TRP A 262 -14.01 13.23 10.77
N ALA A 263 -14.00 14.48 11.26
CA ALA A 263 -14.73 14.86 12.46
C ALA A 263 -16.25 14.59 12.30
N GLY A 264 -16.81 14.97 11.15
CA GLY A 264 -18.20 14.69 10.80
C GLY A 264 -18.51 13.20 10.71
N VAL A 265 -17.63 12.41 10.06
CA VAL A 265 -17.78 10.95 9.97
C VAL A 265 -17.73 10.30 11.35
N TRP A 266 -16.78 10.70 12.21
CA TRP A 266 -16.62 10.19 13.57
C TRP A 266 -17.70 10.71 14.53
N GLY A 267 -18.51 11.69 14.14
CA GLY A 267 -19.54 12.29 15.00
C GLY A 267 -18.96 13.08 16.18
N VAL A 268 -17.76 13.64 16.02
CA VAL A 268 -17.06 14.43 17.05
C VAL A 268 -16.93 15.88 16.62
N ASP A 269 -16.94 16.79 17.60
CA ASP A 269 -16.79 18.21 17.31
C ASP A 269 -15.35 18.53 16.84
N TYR A 270 -15.23 19.29 15.75
CA TYR A 270 -13.94 19.66 15.18
C TYR A 270 -13.11 20.52 16.16
N LYS A 271 -13.74 21.40 16.95
CA LYS A 271 -13.00 22.22 17.94
C LYS A 271 -12.50 21.36 19.08
N TRP A 272 -13.27 20.36 19.51
CA TRP A 272 -12.79 19.37 20.47
C TRP A 272 -11.58 18.60 19.93
N LEU A 273 -11.62 18.07 18.71
CA LEU A 273 -10.46 17.41 18.09
C LEU A 273 -9.26 18.35 18.00
N LEU A 274 -9.46 19.57 17.53
CA LEU A 274 -8.40 20.58 17.44
C LEU A 274 -7.77 20.87 18.81
N SER A 275 -8.57 20.89 19.88
CA SER A 275 -8.08 21.10 21.26
C SER A 275 -7.18 19.97 21.77
N ARG A 276 -7.19 18.79 21.12
CA ARG A 276 -6.27 17.68 21.44
C ARG A 276 -4.86 17.97 20.96
N PHE A 277 -4.72 18.76 19.89
CA PHE A 277 -3.42 19.17 19.34
C PHE A 277 -2.94 20.45 20.03
N ALA A 278 -1.61 20.61 20.16
CA ALA A 278 -1.06 21.82 20.78
C ALA A 278 -1.29 23.09 19.93
N SER A 279 -1.52 22.94 18.61
CA SER A 279 -1.92 24.02 17.72
C SER A 279 -2.58 23.46 16.45
N LYS A 280 -3.31 24.32 15.72
CA LYS A 280 -3.84 24.00 14.38
C LYS A 280 -2.72 23.62 13.41
N GLU A 281 -1.61 24.34 13.47
CA GLU A 281 -0.44 24.08 12.63
C GLU A 281 0.09 22.65 12.80
N LEU A 282 0.13 22.14 14.03
CA LEU A 282 0.58 20.76 14.28
C LEU A 282 -0.46 19.71 13.86
N MET A 283 -1.74 20.02 13.97
CA MET A 283 -2.82 19.16 13.47
C MET A 283 -2.76 18.99 11.95
N GLU A 284 -2.42 20.06 11.23
CA GLU A 284 -2.35 20.08 9.76
C GLU A 284 -0.97 19.67 9.21
N ARG A 285 -0.02 19.35 10.08
CA ARG A 285 1.36 18.97 9.73
C ARG A 285 1.56 17.46 9.79
N GLU A 286 2.38 16.96 8.87
CA GLU A 286 2.84 15.58 8.87
C GLU A 286 3.62 15.25 10.17
N GLY A 287 3.36 14.07 10.72
CA GLY A 287 4.13 13.56 11.85
C GLY A 287 5.50 13.00 11.45
N ILE A 288 6.29 12.65 12.46
CA ILE A 288 7.53 11.89 12.27
C ILE A 288 7.19 10.52 11.66
N THR A 289 8.04 10.03 10.77
CA THR A 289 7.92 8.71 10.12
C THR A 289 8.71 7.63 10.85
N ILE A 290 8.36 6.35 10.66
CA ILE A 290 9.09 5.22 11.29
C ILE A 290 10.54 5.10 10.80
N SER A 291 10.91 5.70 9.67
CA SER A 291 12.30 5.73 9.22
C SER A 291 13.14 6.82 9.90
N ARG A 292 12.51 7.72 10.67
CA ARG A 292 13.14 8.90 11.29
C ARG A 292 12.71 9.11 12.75
N TRP A 293 12.09 8.15 13.41
CA TRP A 293 11.64 8.32 14.80
C TRP A 293 12.80 8.40 15.79
N HIS A 294 13.86 7.62 15.59
CA HIS A 294 15.07 7.62 16.44
C HIS A 294 15.76 8.99 16.44
N ASP A 295 15.72 9.61 15.29
CA ASP A 295 16.13 10.97 14.98
C ASP A 295 15.32 11.98 15.82
N GLY A 296 14.01 11.80 15.98
CA GLY A 296 13.17 12.60 16.88
C GLY A 296 13.45 12.43 18.38
N VAL A 297 14.23 11.40 18.77
CA VAL A 297 14.74 11.20 20.13
C VAL A 297 16.15 11.81 20.28
N LEU A 298 17.01 11.59 19.28
CA LEU A 298 18.44 11.94 19.34
C LEU A 298 18.72 13.40 18.98
N GLU A 299 17.95 13.99 18.07
CA GLU A 299 18.20 15.30 17.45
C GLU A 299 16.94 16.18 17.46
N PRO A 300 16.37 16.50 18.63
CA PRO A 300 15.03 17.07 18.72
C PRO A 300 14.89 18.48 18.12
N GLN A 301 15.98 19.24 17.99
CA GLN A 301 15.95 20.58 17.40
C GLN A 301 15.99 20.58 15.85
N GLY A 302 16.20 19.42 15.22
CA GLY A 302 16.46 19.33 13.77
C GLY A 302 15.36 18.66 12.94
N ILE A 303 14.31 18.09 13.56
CA ILE A 303 13.47 17.10 12.86
C ILE A 303 11.97 17.42 12.99
N ALA A 304 11.33 17.48 11.81
CA ALA A 304 9.88 17.56 11.58
C ALA A 304 9.15 18.71 12.29
N ALA A 305 9.85 19.81 12.63
CA ALA A 305 9.26 20.97 13.30
C ALA A 305 8.38 20.60 14.51
N GLN A 306 8.77 19.52 15.21
CA GLN A 306 8.09 19.05 16.41
C GLN A 306 8.55 19.91 17.59
N PRO A 307 7.62 20.39 18.44
CA PRO A 307 7.99 21.29 19.54
C PRO A 307 8.78 20.59 20.66
N ASN A 308 8.73 19.26 20.71
CA ASN A 308 9.29 18.48 21.81
C ASN A 308 9.94 17.17 21.32
N PRO A 309 11.03 16.72 21.96
CA PRO A 309 11.61 15.39 21.72
C PRO A 309 10.58 14.27 21.89
N LEU A 310 10.71 13.21 21.09
CA LEU A 310 10.02 11.94 21.34
C LEU A 310 10.55 11.32 22.63
N ARG A 311 9.62 10.96 23.53
CA ARG A 311 9.93 10.39 24.85
C ARG A 311 9.41 8.97 25.01
N ALA A 312 8.36 8.61 24.29
CA ALA A 312 7.79 7.28 24.32
C ALA A 312 7.61 6.70 22.91
N MET A 313 7.85 5.40 22.78
CA MET A 313 7.63 4.63 21.57
C MET A 313 6.68 3.47 21.86
N ILE A 314 5.58 3.39 21.12
CA ILE A 314 4.66 2.27 21.18
C ILE A 314 4.85 1.48 19.89
N TYR A 315 5.43 0.29 19.98
CA TYR A 315 5.53 -0.66 18.87
C TYR A 315 4.36 -1.61 18.92
N TRP A 316 3.42 -1.48 18.00
CA TRP A 316 2.22 -2.32 17.97
C TRP A 316 2.17 -3.12 16.67
N GLY A 317 2.43 -4.43 16.78
CA GLY A 317 2.52 -5.37 15.66
C GLY A 317 3.64 -5.04 14.68
N HIS A 318 4.72 -4.42 15.13
CA HIS A 318 5.84 -3.99 14.30
C HIS A 318 7.18 -4.27 15.00
N SER A 319 8.21 -4.60 14.21
CA SER A 319 9.57 -4.86 14.71
C SER A 319 10.61 -3.91 14.07
N PRO A 320 11.68 -3.51 14.78
CA PRO A 320 12.74 -2.65 14.26
C PRO A 320 13.65 -3.31 13.21
N ASN A 321 13.57 -4.63 13.02
CA ASN A 321 14.53 -5.39 12.22
C ASN A 321 14.62 -4.97 10.75
N SER A 322 13.56 -4.34 10.21
CA SER A 322 13.53 -3.83 8.85
C SER A 322 14.02 -2.38 8.72
N GLN A 323 14.32 -1.70 9.84
CA GLN A 323 14.80 -0.32 9.84
C GLN A 323 16.32 -0.25 9.62
N SER A 324 16.77 0.80 8.93
CA SER A 324 18.20 1.10 8.78
C SER A 324 18.74 1.89 9.98
N ARG A 325 20.06 2.13 10.00
CA ARG A 325 20.74 2.87 11.09
C ARG A 325 20.59 2.22 12.48
N GLY A 326 20.76 0.89 12.54
CA GLY A 326 20.69 0.11 13.78
C GLY A 326 21.42 0.70 15.00
N PRO A 327 22.66 1.23 14.87
CA PRO A 327 23.34 1.89 15.99
C PRO A 327 22.61 3.12 16.55
N ASP A 328 22.01 3.95 15.69
CA ASP A 328 21.24 5.12 16.11
C ASP A 328 19.90 4.70 16.70
N LEU A 329 19.27 3.69 16.09
CA LEU A 329 18.04 3.08 16.59
C LEU A 329 18.21 2.55 18.02
N LYS A 330 19.31 1.83 18.30
CA LYS A 330 19.66 1.34 19.65
C LYS A 330 19.81 2.49 20.64
N LYS A 331 20.63 3.50 20.31
CA LYS A 331 20.84 4.68 21.17
C LYS A 331 19.54 5.43 21.46
N ALA A 332 18.66 5.56 20.46
CA ALA A 332 17.35 6.17 20.65
C ALA A 332 16.47 5.33 21.58
N MET A 333 16.43 4.01 21.40
CA MET A 333 15.67 3.12 22.29
C MET A 333 16.16 3.18 23.74
N GLU A 334 17.47 3.24 23.97
CA GLU A 334 18.04 3.41 25.32
C GLU A 334 17.60 4.73 25.99
N LYS A 335 17.45 5.81 25.21
CA LYS A 335 17.07 7.14 25.70
C LYS A 335 15.57 7.34 25.93
N LEU A 336 14.69 6.47 25.42
CA LEU A 336 13.26 6.60 25.64
C LEU A 336 12.92 6.57 27.14
N GLU A 337 11.97 7.41 27.56
CA GLU A 337 11.40 7.34 28.91
C GLU A 337 10.47 6.12 29.03
N LEU A 338 9.79 5.74 27.94
CA LEU A 338 8.85 4.62 27.90
C LEU A 338 8.94 3.86 26.57
N LEU A 339 9.00 2.53 26.65
CA LEU A 339 8.83 1.62 25.52
C LEU A 339 7.67 0.67 25.81
N VAL A 340 6.70 0.59 24.91
CA VAL A 340 5.63 -0.42 24.98
C VAL A 340 5.68 -1.26 23.72
N VAL A 341 5.71 -2.57 23.89
CA VAL A 341 5.68 -3.55 22.79
C VAL A 341 4.38 -4.32 22.89
N ILE A 342 3.56 -4.22 21.84
CA ILE A 342 2.25 -4.86 21.74
C ILE A 342 2.33 -5.84 20.58
N ASP A 343 2.45 -7.12 20.88
CA ASP A 343 2.69 -8.16 19.89
C ASP A 343 2.26 -9.54 20.46
N PRO A 344 1.82 -10.50 19.63
CA PRO A 344 1.55 -11.86 20.10
C PRO A 344 2.77 -12.57 20.68
N VAL A 345 3.99 -12.16 20.30
CA VAL A 345 5.24 -12.76 20.76
C VAL A 345 6.31 -11.71 21.10
N PRO A 346 7.28 -12.02 21.98
CA PRO A 346 8.46 -11.18 22.13
C PRO A 346 9.21 -10.98 20.81
N THR A 347 9.41 -9.72 20.42
CA THR A 347 10.16 -9.35 19.21
C THR A 347 11.51 -8.75 19.56
N ALA A 348 12.36 -8.53 18.54
CA ALA A 348 13.64 -7.85 18.71
C ALA A 348 13.52 -6.47 19.38
N THR A 349 12.35 -5.81 19.29
CA THR A 349 12.05 -4.55 19.97
C THR A 349 12.27 -4.65 21.49
N ALA A 350 11.94 -5.79 22.09
CA ALA A 350 12.01 -5.98 23.54
C ALA A 350 13.46 -6.09 24.05
N VAL A 351 14.43 -6.40 23.17
CA VAL A 351 15.81 -6.72 23.56
C VAL A 351 16.86 -5.74 23.04
N ILE A 352 16.64 -5.11 21.88
CA ILE A 352 17.68 -4.33 21.18
C ILE A 352 18.19 -3.13 21.98
N GLY A 353 17.34 -2.51 22.80
CA GLY A 353 17.72 -1.37 23.64
C GLY A 353 18.33 -1.76 24.99
N GLU A 354 18.45 -3.06 25.30
CA GLU A 354 18.96 -3.58 26.59
C GLU A 354 18.32 -2.92 27.83
N ARG A 355 17.09 -2.43 27.67
CA ARG A 355 16.35 -1.67 28.70
C ARG A 355 15.90 -2.63 29.79
N LYS A 356 16.16 -2.27 31.05
CA LYS A 356 15.70 -3.03 32.23
C LYS A 356 14.42 -2.47 32.84
N ASP A 357 14.23 -1.16 32.70
CA ASP A 357 13.11 -0.43 33.29
C ASP A 357 12.25 0.25 32.21
N ASN A 358 11.00 0.55 32.55
CA ASN A 358 10.06 1.28 31.69
C ASN A 358 9.91 0.68 30.28
N THR A 359 9.96 -0.65 30.21
CA THR A 359 9.65 -1.44 29.01
C THR A 359 8.50 -2.38 29.37
N TYR A 360 7.36 -2.23 28.69
CA TYR A 360 6.18 -3.03 28.91
C TYR A 360 5.88 -3.89 27.70
N MET A 361 5.46 -5.13 27.94
CA MET A 361 5.01 -6.05 26.90
C MET A 361 3.55 -6.34 27.13
N LEU A 362 2.71 -6.04 26.14
CA LEU A 362 1.28 -6.31 26.19
C LEU A 362 0.96 -7.42 25.18
N PRO A 363 0.35 -8.55 25.62
CA PRO A 363 0.03 -9.64 24.72
C PRO A 363 -1.14 -9.25 23.80
N ALA A 364 -0.88 -9.16 22.49
CA ALA A 364 -1.91 -9.00 21.48
C ALA A 364 -2.35 -10.35 20.91
N GLY A 365 -3.61 -10.43 20.49
CA GLY A 365 -4.13 -11.56 19.74
C GLY A 365 -3.51 -11.64 18.35
N SER A 366 -3.37 -12.86 17.86
CA SER A 366 -3.05 -13.18 16.47
C SER A 366 -4.23 -12.91 15.54
N THR A 367 -3.97 -13.05 14.23
CA THR A 367 -5.00 -12.91 13.19
C THR A 367 -6.12 -13.94 13.26
N MET A 368 -5.93 -15.05 14.01
CA MET A 368 -6.96 -16.09 14.19
C MET A 368 -7.88 -15.79 15.37
N GLU A 369 -7.52 -14.81 16.20
CA GLU A 369 -8.21 -14.41 17.43
C GLU A 369 -9.07 -13.15 17.27
N CYS A 370 -9.00 -12.51 16.10
CA CYS A 370 -9.72 -11.29 15.76
C CYS A 370 -10.49 -11.48 14.45
N ALA A 371 -11.69 -10.92 14.36
CA ALA A 371 -12.39 -10.76 13.09
C ALA A 371 -12.00 -9.43 12.43
N GLY A 372 -12.29 -9.25 11.14
CA GLY A 372 -12.10 -7.99 10.43
C GLY A 372 -11.78 -8.18 8.96
N SER A 373 -11.54 -7.10 8.24
CA SER A 373 -11.20 -7.14 6.81
C SER A 373 -9.71 -6.85 6.56
N VAL A 374 -9.19 -7.36 5.46
CA VAL A 374 -7.87 -7.00 4.93
C VAL A 374 -7.93 -6.70 3.45
N THR A 375 -7.18 -5.71 3.00
CA THR A 375 -7.00 -5.34 1.60
C THR A 375 -5.62 -5.78 1.10
N ASN A 376 -5.61 -6.67 0.11
CA ASN A 376 -4.38 -7.16 -0.49
C ASN A 376 -3.82 -6.23 -1.58
N SER A 377 -2.72 -6.61 -2.24
CA SER A 377 -2.05 -5.76 -3.24
C SER A 377 -2.93 -5.33 -4.41
N GLN A 378 -3.88 -6.19 -4.83
CA GLN A 378 -4.82 -5.92 -5.92
C GLN A 378 -6.07 -5.16 -5.48
N ARG A 379 -6.02 -4.50 -4.31
CA ARG A 379 -7.11 -3.69 -3.73
C ARG A 379 -8.35 -4.48 -3.33
N ALA A 380 -8.31 -5.81 -3.40
CA ALA A 380 -9.42 -6.67 -3.02
C ALA A 380 -9.45 -6.88 -1.51
N LEU A 381 -10.62 -6.69 -0.92
CA LEU A 381 -10.90 -6.87 0.50
C LEU A 381 -11.34 -8.30 0.77
N GLN A 382 -10.90 -8.86 1.89
CA GLN A 382 -11.32 -10.18 2.35
C GLN A 382 -11.70 -10.08 3.82
N TRP A 383 -12.85 -10.65 4.18
CA TRP A 383 -13.25 -10.78 5.57
C TRP A 383 -12.54 -11.99 6.20
N ARG A 384 -12.04 -11.80 7.41
CA ARG A 384 -11.46 -12.83 8.28
C ARG A 384 -12.39 -12.97 9.48
N ASP A 385 -12.87 -14.18 9.73
CA ASP A 385 -13.64 -14.48 10.92
C ASP A 385 -12.72 -14.84 12.09
N LYS A 386 -13.17 -14.54 13.30
CA LYS A 386 -12.53 -15.01 14.52
C LYS A 386 -12.68 -16.52 14.62
N VAL A 387 -11.56 -17.24 14.64
CA VAL A 387 -11.54 -18.71 14.67
C VAL A 387 -11.47 -19.23 16.10
N ILE A 388 -10.70 -18.57 16.96
CA ILE A 388 -10.55 -18.92 18.38
C ILE A 388 -10.63 -17.67 19.26
N ASN A 389 -10.83 -17.84 20.57
CA ASN A 389 -10.71 -16.73 21.51
C ASN A 389 -9.24 -16.38 21.76
N PRO A 390 -8.93 -15.09 22.06
CA PRO A 390 -7.61 -14.71 22.54
C PRO A 390 -7.13 -15.63 23.67
N ILE A 391 -5.92 -16.18 23.52
CA ILE A 391 -5.34 -17.11 24.49
C ILE A 391 -4.77 -16.38 25.71
N PHE A 392 -4.86 -17.01 26.87
CA PHE A 392 -4.35 -16.46 28.14
C PHE A 392 -4.91 -15.06 28.45
N GLU A 393 -4.03 -14.09 28.63
CA GLU A 393 -4.36 -12.67 28.88
C GLU A 393 -4.29 -11.83 27.62
N ALA A 394 -4.08 -12.45 26.44
CA ALA A 394 -4.03 -11.73 25.18
C ALA A 394 -5.36 -11.05 24.88
N LYS A 395 -5.29 -9.92 24.20
CA LYS A 395 -6.44 -9.10 23.82
C LYS A 395 -6.40 -8.79 22.34
N SER A 396 -7.57 -8.65 21.73
CA SER A 396 -7.63 -8.18 20.33
C SER A 396 -7.02 -6.78 20.23
N ASP A 397 -6.59 -6.39 19.02
CA ASP A 397 -6.13 -5.02 18.80
C ASP A 397 -7.25 -3.99 19.09
N TYR A 398 -8.52 -4.39 18.93
CA TYR A 398 -9.68 -3.53 19.19
C TYR A 398 -9.87 -3.29 20.68
N GLU A 399 -9.82 -4.34 21.50
CA GLU A 399 -9.93 -4.24 22.95
C GLU A 399 -8.77 -3.42 23.52
N ILE A 400 -7.54 -3.65 23.05
CA ILE A 400 -6.37 -2.89 23.50
C ILE A 400 -6.56 -1.39 23.19
N ALA A 401 -7.00 -1.04 21.97
CA ALA A 401 -7.26 0.35 21.58
C ALA A 401 -8.32 1.00 22.47
N TYR A 402 -9.42 0.28 22.73
CA TYR A 402 -10.50 0.73 23.58
C TYR A 402 -10.08 0.91 25.04
N LEU A 403 -9.33 -0.03 25.61
CA LEU A 403 -8.83 0.05 26.98
C LEU A 403 -7.86 1.22 27.17
N PHE A 404 -7.00 1.49 26.18
CA PHE A 404 -6.18 2.70 26.19
C PHE A 404 -7.07 3.96 26.14
N ALA A 405 -8.03 4.03 25.21
CA ALA A 405 -8.90 5.20 25.10
C ALA A 405 -9.72 5.45 26.38
N LYS A 406 -10.17 4.37 27.05
CA LYS A 406 -10.86 4.43 28.33
C LYS A 406 -9.95 4.99 29.42
N LYS A 407 -8.69 4.53 29.47
CA LYS A 407 -7.70 5.02 30.42
C LYS A 407 -7.35 6.49 30.19
N PHE A 408 -7.32 6.93 28.92
CA PHE A 408 -6.98 8.30 28.54
C PHE A 408 -8.19 9.25 28.45
N GLY A 409 -9.40 8.75 28.69
CA GLY A 409 -10.61 9.56 28.83
C GLY A 409 -11.25 10.01 27.52
N PHE A 410 -11.10 9.25 26.42
CA PHE A 410 -11.75 9.55 25.14
C PHE A 410 -12.39 8.31 24.46
N ALA A 411 -12.73 7.28 25.24
CA ALA A 411 -13.38 6.07 24.71
C ALA A 411 -14.73 6.35 24.06
N ASP A 412 -15.52 7.28 24.63
CA ASP A 412 -16.85 7.63 24.13
C ASP A 412 -16.76 8.30 22.75
N GLU A 413 -15.76 9.14 22.52
CA GLU A 413 -15.47 9.73 21.21
C GLU A 413 -14.92 8.69 20.23
N LEU A 414 -13.99 7.82 20.68
CA LEU A 414 -13.41 6.77 19.83
C LEU A 414 -14.49 5.84 19.30
N THR A 415 -15.47 5.50 20.13
CA THR A 415 -16.52 4.50 19.83
C THR A 415 -17.89 5.12 19.56
N LYS A 416 -17.95 6.42 19.24
CA LYS A 416 -19.21 7.17 19.06
C LYS A 416 -20.24 6.49 18.14
N ASN A 417 -19.79 5.88 17.04
CA ASN A 417 -20.64 5.14 16.11
C ASN A 417 -20.34 3.63 16.08
N ILE A 418 -19.60 3.11 17.07
CA ILE A 418 -19.13 1.72 17.10
C ILE A 418 -19.65 1.06 18.37
N LYS A 419 -20.44 0.00 18.23
CA LYS A 419 -20.87 -0.77 19.39
C LYS A 419 -19.66 -1.39 20.09
N VAL A 420 -19.69 -1.42 21.42
CA VAL A 420 -18.67 -2.09 22.24
C VAL A 420 -19.36 -3.20 23.05
N GLU A 421 -18.85 -4.42 22.92
CA GLU A 421 -19.35 -5.59 23.63
C GLU A 421 -18.23 -6.15 24.51
N ASN A 422 -18.39 -6.13 25.84
CA ASN A 422 -17.37 -6.64 26.77
C ASN A 422 -15.96 -6.03 26.54
N ASN A 423 -15.90 -4.71 26.33
CA ASN A 423 -14.69 -3.95 25.95
C ASN A 423 -14.19 -4.18 24.51
N GLU A 424 -14.87 -4.98 23.68
CA GLU A 424 -14.52 -5.24 22.29
C GLU A 424 -15.33 -4.31 21.35
N PRO A 425 -14.71 -3.33 20.67
CA PRO A 425 -15.32 -2.65 19.53
C PRO A 425 -15.71 -3.65 18.43
N VAL A 426 -16.96 -3.58 17.95
CA VAL A 426 -17.50 -4.49 16.93
C VAL A 426 -16.88 -4.18 15.57
N ALA A 427 -16.16 -5.15 15.00
CA ALA A 427 -15.44 -5.02 13.71
C ALA A 427 -16.35 -4.54 12.58
N GLU A 428 -17.56 -5.07 12.49
CA GLU A 428 -18.52 -4.73 11.46
C GLU A 428 -18.93 -3.25 11.50
N ASP A 429 -19.10 -2.69 12.70
CA ASP A 429 -19.44 -1.27 12.86
C ASP A 429 -18.26 -0.36 12.49
N ILE A 430 -17.04 -0.79 12.79
CA ILE A 430 -15.82 -0.08 12.36
C ILE A 430 -15.76 -0.03 10.84
N LEU A 431 -15.97 -1.16 10.15
CA LEU A 431 -15.98 -1.19 8.69
C LEU A 431 -17.08 -0.29 8.10
N ARG A 432 -18.27 -0.26 8.73
CA ARG A 432 -19.33 0.69 8.31
C ARG A 432 -18.92 2.15 8.51
N GLU A 433 -18.23 2.49 9.59
CA GLU A 433 -17.72 3.85 9.80
C GLU A 433 -16.64 4.22 8.76
N ILE A 434 -15.73 3.28 8.43
CA ILE A 434 -14.77 3.43 7.33
C ILE A 434 -15.51 3.72 6.02
N ASN A 435 -16.55 2.92 5.70
CA ASN A 435 -17.30 3.06 4.46
C ASN A 435 -18.05 4.40 4.34
N ARG A 436 -18.48 5.00 5.45
CA ARG A 436 -19.16 6.31 5.43
C ARG A 436 -18.23 7.45 5.03
N GLY A 437 -16.93 7.35 5.34
CA GLY A 437 -15.96 8.42 5.15
C GLY A 437 -15.05 8.28 3.92
N SER A 438 -14.89 7.08 3.36
CA SER A 438 -13.80 6.77 2.43
C SER A 438 -14.11 7.03 0.94
N TRP A 439 -14.69 8.20 0.64
CA TRP A 439 -15.13 8.59 -0.71
C TRP A 439 -13.98 8.90 -1.67
N SER A 440 -12.85 9.40 -1.17
CA SER A 440 -11.67 9.71 -1.97
C SER A 440 -11.09 8.51 -2.74
N ILE A 441 -11.39 7.26 -2.38
CA ILE A 441 -10.96 6.06 -3.14
C ILE A 441 -12.13 5.12 -3.46
N GLY A 442 -13.36 5.54 -3.15
CA GLY A 442 -14.55 4.71 -3.33
C GLY A 442 -14.51 3.45 -2.48
N TYR A 443 -14.05 3.54 -1.24
CA TYR A 443 -14.09 2.42 -0.31
C TYR A 443 -15.39 2.49 0.51
N THR A 444 -16.54 2.52 -0.18
CA THR A 444 -17.85 2.84 0.40
C THR A 444 -18.85 1.68 0.30
N GLY A 445 -18.74 0.83 -0.73
CA GLY A 445 -19.69 -0.25 -1.02
C GLY A 445 -19.36 -1.58 -0.35
N GLN A 446 -18.22 -1.69 0.34
CA GLN A 446 -17.72 -2.94 0.93
C GLN A 446 -18.25 -3.19 2.34
N SER A 447 -19.56 -3.40 2.48
CA SER A 447 -20.15 -3.79 3.77
C SER A 447 -19.60 -5.12 4.29
N PRO A 448 -19.59 -5.32 5.63
CA PRO A 448 -19.28 -6.62 6.23
C PRO A 448 -20.06 -7.79 5.64
N GLU A 449 -21.36 -7.60 5.40
CA GLU A 449 -22.27 -8.63 4.88
C GLU A 449 -21.82 -9.12 3.50
N ARG A 450 -21.54 -8.18 2.58
CA ARG A 450 -21.06 -8.51 1.24
C ARG A 450 -19.71 -9.20 1.26
N LEU A 451 -18.77 -8.75 2.10
CA LEU A 451 -17.46 -9.39 2.21
C LEU A 451 -17.56 -10.81 2.77
N LYS A 452 -18.37 -11.02 3.81
CA LYS A 452 -18.65 -12.37 4.36
C LYS A 452 -19.32 -13.27 3.33
N LEU A 453 -20.28 -12.74 2.56
CA LEU A 453 -20.93 -13.47 1.48
C LEU A 453 -19.93 -13.92 0.41
N HIS A 454 -18.95 -13.08 0.07
CA HIS A 454 -17.87 -13.44 -0.85
C HIS A 454 -17.00 -14.58 -0.30
N MET A 455 -16.70 -14.58 1.01
CA MET A 455 -15.92 -15.64 1.64
C MET A 455 -16.68 -16.97 1.66
N GLN A 456 -17.99 -16.95 1.88
CA GLN A 456 -18.85 -18.14 1.88
C GLN A 456 -19.06 -18.76 0.49
N HIS A 457 -18.82 -17.99 -0.58
CA HIS A 457 -19.11 -18.39 -1.96
C HIS A 457 -17.91 -18.23 -2.90
N GLN A 458 -16.71 -18.48 -2.39
CA GLN A 458 -15.46 -18.45 -3.17
C GLN A 458 -15.51 -19.38 -4.41
N ASP A 459 -16.24 -20.49 -4.30
CA ASP A 459 -16.46 -21.48 -5.35
C ASP A 459 -17.20 -20.92 -6.58
N LYS A 460 -17.93 -19.81 -6.43
CA LYS A 460 -18.76 -19.22 -7.50
C LYS A 460 -18.03 -18.18 -8.35
N PHE A 461 -16.79 -17.84 -8.00
CA PHE A 461 -15.98 -16.87 -8.73
C PHE A 461 -15.15 -17.55 -9.81
N HIS A 462 -15.09 -16.94 -10.99
CA HIS A 462 -14.23 -17.40 -12.06
C HIS A 462 -12.75 -17.19 -11.68
N THR A 463 -11.91 -18.22 -11.83
CA THR A 463 -10.51 -18.22 -11.35
C THR A 463 -9.59 -17.21 -12.06
N THR A 464 -9.89 -16.79 -13.29
CA THR A 464 -9.11 -15.76 -14.00
C THR A 464 -9.74 -14.36 -13.94
N SER A 465 -10.99 -14.17 -14.36
CA SER A 465 -11.64 -12.86 -14.33
C SER A 465 -12.09 -12.39 -12.94
N CYS A 466 -12.10 -13.28 -11.94
CA CYS A 466 -12.57 -13.03 -10.58
C CYS A 466 -14.03 -12.57 -10.48
N ILE A 467 -14.83 -12.69 -11.55
CA ILE A 467 -16.25 -12.30 -11.53
C ILE A 467 -17.11 -13.44 -10.97
N GLY A 468 -18.11 -13.12 -10.16
CA GLY A 468 -19.08 -14.07 -9.68
C GLY A 468 -19.99 -14.53 -10.82
N LEU A 469 -20.07 -15.84 -11.05
CA LEU A 469 -20.79 -16.43 -12.17
C LEU A 469 -22.26 -16.74 -11.84
N SER A 470 -22.58 -16.90 -10.57
CA SER A 470 -23.91 -17.30 -10.09
C SER A 470 -24.25 -16.66 -8.75
N ASP A 471 -25.55 -16.67 -8.42
CA ASP A 471 -26.06 -16.10 -7.17
C ASP A 471 -25.44 -16.80 -5.95
N PRO A 472 -25.19 -16.08 -4.84
CA PRO A 472 -25.65 -14.71 -4.59
C PRO A 472 -24.65 -13.60 -4.97
N VAL A 473 -23.48 -13.96 -5.51
CA VAL A 473 -22.37 -13.02 -5.83
C VAL A 473 -22.28 -12.68 -7.33
N LYS A 474 -23.32 -13.01 -8.10
CA LYS A 474 -23.34 -12.87 -9.56
C LYS A 474 -23.04 -11.43 -9.99
N GLY A 475 -22.03 -11.28 -10.84
CA GLY A 475 -21.62 -9.98 -11.39
C GLY A 475 -20.69 -9.16 -10.50
N GLU A 476 -20.45 -9.56 -9.25
CA GLU A 476 -19.49 -8.89 -8.36
C GLU A 476 -18.08 -9.46 -8.58
N TYR A 477 -17.06 -8.62 -8.42
CA TYR A 477 -15.67 -9.07 -8.45
C TYR A 477 -15.24 -9.53 -7.06
N TYR A 478 -14.48 -10.63 -7.00
CA TYR A 478 -14.03 -11.22 -5.74
C TYR A 478 -13.31 -10.19 -4.87
N GLY A 479 -13.76 -10.08 -3.63
CA GLY A 479 -13.28 -9.09 -2.66
C GLY A 479 -13.57 -7.61 -2.98
N LEU A 480 -14.46 -7.28 -3.92
CA LEU A 480 -14.91 -5.90 -4.18
C LEU A 480 -13.77 -4.88 -4.29
N PRO A 481 -12.81 -5.11 -5.21
CA PRO A 481 -11.61 -4.30 -5.32
C PRO A 481 -11.98 -2.82 -5.46
N TRP A 482 -11.36 -1.96 -4.63
CA TRP A 482 -11.72 -0.55 -4.68
C TRP A 482 -11.16 0.12 -5.95
N PRO A 483 -11.89 1.10 -6.54
CA PRO A 483 -13.16 1.64 -6.07
C PRO A 483 -14.37 0.70 -6.13
N CYS A 484 -15.19 0.74 -5.08
CA CYS A 484 -16.53 0.18 -4.99
C CYS A 484 -17.48 1.24 -4.42
N TRP A 485 -18.19 1.93 -5.31
CA TRP A 485 -18.95 3.12 -4.96
C TRP A 485 -20.34 2.83 -4.38
N GLY A 486 -20.84 3.77 -3.59
CA GLY A 486 -22.24 3.79 -3.14
C GLY A 486 -22.51 2.91 -1.92
N THR A 487 -23.79 2.66 -1.66
CA THR A 487 -24.24 1.81 -0.55
C THR A 487 -24.17 0.32 -0.93
N PRO A 488 -24.22 -0.59 0.04
CA PRO A 488 -24.21 -2.03 -0.23
C PRO A 488 -25.37 -2.49 -1.13
N GLU A 489 -26.53 -1.85 -1.01
CA GLU A 489 -27.74 -2.17 -1.78
C GLU A 489 -27.60 -1.81 -3.27
N MET A 490 -26.75 -0.83 -3.59
CA MET A 490 -26.42 -0.49 -4.97
C MET A 490 -25.64 -1.60 -5.69
N LYS A 491 -25.03 -2.53 -4.93
CA LYS A 491 -24.26 -3.67 -5.45
C LYS A 491 -23.25 -3.30 -6.54
N HIS A 492 -22.53 -2.19 -6.35
CA HIS A 492 -21.41 -1.87 -7.23
C HIS A 492 -20.42 -3.06 -7.23
N PRO A 493 -19.97 -3.56 -8.39
CA PRO A 493 -19.27 -4.84 -8.48
C PRO A 493 -17.82 -4.78 -7.95
N GLY A 494 -17.29 -3.57 -7.76
CA GLY A 494 -15.87 -3.31 -7.54
C GLY A 494 -15.16 -3.07 -8.87
N THR A 495 -14.00 -2.43 -8.82
CA THR A 495 -13.19 -2.04 -9.98
C THR A 495 -11.91 -2.85 -9.98
N PRO A 496 -11.86 -4.00 -10.70
CA PRO A 496 -10.66 -4.85 -10.74
C PRO A 496 -9.54 -4.23 -11.58
N LEU A 497 -9.89 -3.44 -12.59
CA LEU A 497 -8.97 -2.75 -13.50
C LEU A 497 -9.15 -1.23 -13.34
N LEU A 498 -8.17 -0.56 -12.76
CA LEU A 498 -8.19 0.90 -12.69
C LEU A 498 -8.04 1.48 -14.09
N TYR A 499 -8.75 2.58 -14.33
CA TYR A 499 -8.68 3.36 -15.57
C TYR A 499 -9.24 2.65 -16.82
N ASP A 500 -10.03 1.59 -16.64
CA ASP A 500 -10.78 0.93 -17.72
C ASP A 500 -12.01 1.77 -18.14
N GLU A 501 -11.95 2.36 -19.33
CA GLU A 501 -13.03 3.17 -19.92
C GLU A 501 -13.98 2.35 -20.79
N SER A 502 -13.72 1.05 -20.98
CA SER A 502 -14.61 0.18 -21.77
C SER A 502 -15.93 -0.13 -21.06
N LYS A 503 -16.02 0.18 -19.77
CA LYS A 503 -17.19 -0.02 -18.92
C LYS A 503 -17.57 1.29 -18.24
N PRO A 504 -18.87 1.52 -17.99
CA PRO A 504 -19.30 2.62 -17.15
C PRO A 504 -18.88 2.40 -15.69
N VAL A 505 -18.75 3.49 -14.93
CA VAL A 505 -18.37 3.43 -13.50
C VAL A 505 -19.27 2.49 -12.70
N ALA A 506 -20.59 2.52 -12.95
CA ALA A 506 -21.56 1.65 -12.28
C ALA A 506 -21.30 0.14 -12.48
N GLN A 507 -20.51 -0.24 -13.49
CA GLN A 507 -20.13 -1.63 -13.80
C GLN A 507 -18.65 -1.91 -13.48
N GLY A 508 -18.01 -1.07 -12.66
CA GLY A 508 -16.63 -1.24 -12.24
C GLY A 508 -15.59 -0.65 -13.20
N GLY A 509 -16.00 0.13 -14.22
CA GLY A 509 -15.09 0.96 -14.99
C GLY A 509 -14.61 2.19 -14.21
N LEU A 510 -13.59 2.89 -14.72
CA LEU A 510 -13.06 4.11 -14.11
C LEU A 510 -12.22 4.87 -15.13
N SER A 511 -12.25 6.20 -15.15
CA SER A 511 -11.29 7.01 -15.91
C SER A 511 -10.14 7.49 -15.02
N PHE A 512 -9.08 8.08 -15.60
CA PHE A 512 -8.18 8.91 -14.79
C PHE A 512 -8.98 10.07 -14.15
N ARG A 513 -8.49 10.52 -12.99
CA ARG A 513 -9.08 11.65 -12.27
C ARG A 513 -8.71 12.99 -12.88
#